data_AF-A0ABD2XPI7-F1
#
_entry.id   AF-A0ABD2XPI7-F1
#
_cell.length_a   1.000
_cell.length_b   1.000
_cell.length_c   1.000
_cell.angle_alpha   90.00
_cell.angle_beta   90.00
_cell.angle_gamma   90.00
#
_symmetry.space_group_name_H-M   'P 1'
#
loop_
_entity.id
_entity.type
_entity.pdbx_description
1 polymer ?
#
loop_
_entity_poly.entity_id
_entity_poly.type
_entity_poly.pdbx_seq_one_letter_code
_entity_poly.pdbx_strand_id
1 'polypeptide(L)'
;MFRRVRNFFYNHRRKFLFGGVFFGTLIVLARYARGKLRDWQEKEVNELLERSRKRQHFESTERTCDQTVLKLSTNLRSAITKCLNCEKIVNELREGTAANKIAAWNTLKNLAITKSATIIYSYTMLVITLRIQLNILGGYMLKDSKIPEDSVQDHDRIDDETREKYLSLCSYLMDDGVKKLAKLIQMRVEEITSTYSLSDKLHLRDVQHIYWALTSTISAVEKQDPVKNSAAYIISSEFIMNNHSNKPLSKILDQTLDLLESQEVQDLMQNNLRSGFALLIDRLSEYFNGENDGTNQDNVFVNLNAVSMPVAKIIPILNGQVPENPTPGDLSSDWLQRLLLSEELKALGANIYEAFCY
;
A
#
# COMPACT_ATOMS: atom_id res chain seq x y z
N MET A 1 5.29 -69.35 61.25
CA MET A 1 4.97 -68.83 59.89
C MET A 1 6.20 -68.26 59.15
N PHE A 2 7.04 -67.42 59.78
CA PHE A 2 8.16 -66.73 59.13
C PHE A 2 9.24 -67.61 58.45
N ARG A 3 9.50 -68.84 58.94
CA ARG A 3 10.50 -69.74 58.35
C ARG A 3 10.10 -70.32 56.97
N ARG A 4 8.79 -70.51 56.71
CA ARG A 4 8.27 -70.96 55.41
C ARG A 4 8.35 -69.86 54.35
N VAL A 5 8.02 -68.63 54.73
CA VAL A 5 8.14 -67.45 53.86
C VAL A 5 9.60 -67.23 53.45
N ARG A 6 10.54 -67.32 54.41
CA ARG A 6 11.98 -67.18 54.13
C ARG A 6 12.53 -68.23 53.16
N ASN A 7 12.15 -69.50 53.33
CA ASN A 7 12.60 -70.57 52.43
C ASN A 7 11.97 -70.46 51.03
N PHE A 8 10.75 -69.95 50.93
CA PHE A 8 10.09 -69.69 49.64
C PHE A 8 10.85 -68.63 48.82
N PHE A 9 11.19 -67.50 49.45
CA PHE A 9 12.00 -66.44 48.82
C PHE A 9 13.42 -66.92 48.47
N TYR A 10 14.06 -67.73 49.32
CA TYR A 10 15.40 -68.26 49.04
C TYR A 10 15.40 -69.21 47.84
N ASN A 11 14.41 -70.09 47.72
CA ASN A 11 14.31 -71.04 46.62
C ASN A 11 13.90 -70.39 45.29
N HIS A 12 13.23 -69.23 45.33
CA HIS A 12 12.80 -68.48 44.13
C HIS A 12 13.65 -67.24 43.84
N ARG A 13 14.80 -67.05 44.53
CA ARG A 13 15.64 -65.84 44.43
C ARG A 13 16.01 -65.42 43.00
N ARG A 14 16.29 -66.39 42.11
CA ARG A 14 16.62 -66.10 40.70
C ARG A 14 15.40 -65.55 39.96
N LYS A 15 14.21 -66.11 40.19
CA LYS A 15 12.95 -65.66 39.55
C LYS A 15 12.56 -64.25 40.00
N PHE A 16 12.76 -63.91 41.28
CA PHE A 16 12.55 -62.54 41.77
C PHE A 16 13.56 -61.55 41.20
N LEU A 17 14.82 -61.96 41.02
CA LEU A 17 15.86 -61.10 40.45
C LEU A 17 15.61 -60.82 38.96
N PHE A 18 15.28 -61.85 38.18
CA PHE A 18 14.89 -61.66 36.77
C PHE A 18 13.59 -60.85 36.63
N GLY A 19 12.59 -61.11 37.48
CA GLY A 19 11.36 -60.32 37.51
C GLY A 19 11.63 -58.85 37.85
N GLY A 20 12.42 -58.58 38.88
CA GLY A 20 12.79 -57.23 39.30
C GLY A 20 13.54 -56.45 38.22
N VAL A 21 14.49 -57.08 37.53
CA VAL A 21 15.21 -56.47 36.39
C VAL A 21 14.24 -56.17 35.24
N PHE A 22 13.39 -57.13 34.86
CA PHE A 22 12.42 -56.94 33.78
C PHE A 22 11.44 -55.79 34.05
N PHE A 23 10.84 -55.75 35.24
CA PHE A 23 9.94 -54.66 35.64
C PHE A 23 10.69 -53.33 35.76
N GLY A 24 11.93 -53.33 36.28
CA GLY A 24 12.77 -52.14 36.33
C GLY A 24 13.05 -51.56 34.95
N THR A 25 13.43 -52.40 33.97
CA THR A 25 13.66 -51.98 32.58
C THR A 25 12.39 -51.43 31.92
N LEU A 26 11.24 -52.08 32.13
CA LEU A 26 9.94 -51.58 31.65
C LEU A 26 9.59 -50.20 32.21
N ILE A 27 9.82 -49.98 33.52
CA ILE A 27 9.55 -48.70 34.17
C ILE A 27 10.46 -47.59 33.61
N VAL A 28 11.75 -47.87 33.40
CA VAL A 28 12.69 -46.90 32.82
C VAL A 28 12.31 -46.55 31.39
N LEU A 29 11.97 -47.54 30.55
CA LEU A 29 11.50 -47.31 29.18
C LEU A 29 10.21 -46.51 29.14
N ALA A 30 9.23 -46.83 30.00
CA ALA A 30 7.98 -46.09 30.09
C ALA A 30 8.21 -44.63 30.53
N ARG A 31 9.13 -44.40 31.48
CA ARG A 31 9.50 -43.04 31.92
C ARG A 31 10.21 -42.27 30.82
N TYR A 32 11.13 -42.91 30.09
CA TYR A 32 11.80 -42.32 28.94
C TYR A 32 10.82 -41.97 27.82
N ALA A 33 9.91 -42.89 27.47
CA ALA A 33 8.90 -42.66 26.45
C ALA A 33 7.96 -41.49 26.82
N ARG A 34 7.53 -41.38 28.08
CA ARG A 34 6.74 -40.25 28.57
C ARG A 34 7.51 -38.93 28.50
N GLY A 35 8.78 -38.92 28.90
CA GLY A 35 9.64 -37.74 28.79
C GLY A 35 9.79 -37.30 27.34
N LYS A 36 10.12 -38.24 26.45
CA LYS A 36 10.31 -37.97 25.03
C LYS A 36 9.04 -37.48 24.34
N LEU A 37 7.88 -38.05 24.67
CA LEU A 37 6.59 -37.62 24.15
C LEU A 37 6.24 -36.20 24.61
N ARG A 38 6.51 -35.88 25.88
CA ARG A 38 6.32 -34.53 26.41
C ARG A 38 7.23 -33.52 25.72
N ASP A 39 8.52 -33.84 25.55
CA ASP A 39 9.46 -32.96 24.84
C ASP A 39 9.02 -32.71 23.39
N TRP A 40 8.44 -33.73 22.73
CA TRP A 40 7.87 -33.58 21.39
C TRP A 40 6.63 -32.69 21.38
N GLN A 41 5.72 -32.88 22.33
CA GLN A 41 4.54 -32.04 22.49
C GLN A 41 4.91 -30.59 22.81
N GLU A 42 5.87 -30.37 23.70
CA GLU A 42 6.35 -29.04 24.07
C GLU A 42 6.98 -28.32 22.88
N LYS A 43 7.77 -29.03 22.06
CA LYS A 43 8.34 -28.47 20.82
C LYS A 43 7.26 -28.08 19.81
N GLU A 44 6.33 -28.98 19.53
CA GLU A 44 5.23 -28.71 18.60
C GLU A 44 4.38 -27.52 19.07
N VAL A 45 4.03 -27.49 20.36
CA VAL A 45 3.27 -26.38 20.97
C VAL A 45 4.06 -25.07 20.86
N ASN A 46 5.37 -25.08 21.12
CA ASN A 46 6.18 -23.87 21.01
C ASN A 46 6.27 -23.37 19.55
N GLU A 47 6.49 -24.26 18.58
CA GLU A 47 6.49 -23.90 17.16
C GLU A 47 5.14 -23.32 16.72
N LEU A 48 4.03 -23.91 17.15
CA LEU A 48 2.69 -23.40 16.87
C LEU A 48 2.43 -22.04 17.51
N LEU A 49 2.87 -21.84 18.75
CA LEU A 49 2.76 -20.56 19.45
C LEU A 49 3.58 -19.47 18.76
N GLU A 50 4.81 -19.77 18.33
CA GLU A 50 5.66 -18.83 17.61
C GLU A 50 5.05 -18.43 16.26
N ARG A 51 4.55 -19.41 15.49
CA ARG A 51 3.82 -19.14 14.23
C ARG A 51 2.58 -18.29 14.46
N SER A 52 1.81 -18.60 15.50
CA SER A 52 0.60 -17.83 15.86
C SER A 52 0.95 -16.39 16.25
N ARG A 53 2.02 -16.18 17.03
CA ARG A 53 2.48 -14.84 17.43
C ARG A 53 2.94 -14.03 16.22
N LYS A 54 3.76 -14.62 15.33
CA LYS A 54 4.20 -13.97 14.08
C LYS A 54 3.00 -13.54 13.24
N ARG A 55 2.03 -14.44 13.05
CA ARG A 55 0.81 -14.15 12.28
C ARG A 55 -0.02 -13.03 12.93
N GLN A 56 -0.25 -13.09 14.23
CA GLN A 56 -1.03 -12.07 14.93
C GLN A 56 -0.34 -10.70 14.86
N HIS A 57 0.98 -10.65 14.99
CA HIS A 57 1.73 -9.41 14.85
C HIS A 57 1.62 -8.86 13.43
N PHE A 58 1.81 -9.70 12.40
CA PHE A 58 1.64 -9.29 11.01
C PHE A 58 0.23 -8.75 10.73
N GLU A 59 -0.81 -9.47 11.15
CA GLU A 59 -2.19 -9.01 11.00
C GLU A 59 -2.44 -7.68 11.74
N SER A 60 -1.80 -7.46 12.88
CA SER A 60 -1.85 -6.17 13.58
C SER A 60 -1.14 -5.07 12.78
N THR A 61 0.06 -5.34 12.26
CA THR A 61 0.83 -4.41 11.41
C THR A 61 0.03 -4.00 10.18
N GLU A 62 -0.63 -4.94 9.51
CA GLU A 62 -1.45 -4.66 8.33
C GLU A 62 -2.68 -3.83 8.67
N ARG A 63 -3.37 -4.10 9.78
CA ARG A 63 -4.49 -3.26 10.26
C ARG A 63 -4.02 -1.84 10.56
N THR A 64 -2.86 -1.68 11.20
CA THR A 64 -2.26 -0.36 11.44
C THR A 64 -1.93 0.33 10.12
N CYS A 65 -1.39 -0.39 9.14
CA CYS A 65 -1.14 0.14 7.80
C CYS A 65 -2.40 0.65 7.13
N ASP A 66 -3.48 -0.13 7.12
CA ASP A 66 -4.75 0.28 6.54
C ASP A 66 -5.31 1.55 7.21
N GLN A 67 -5.25 1.62 8.55
CA GLN A 67 -5.68 2.81 9.29
C GLN A 67 -4.83 4.04 8.98
N THR A 68 -3.51 3.87 8.89
CA THR A 68 -2.60 4.96 8.53
C THR A 68 -2.83 5.43 7.10
N VAL A 69 -3.02 4.51 6.14
CA VAL A 69 -3.39 4.83 4.76
C VAL A 69 -4.66 5.67 4.72
N LEU A 70 -5.72 5.24 5.40
CA LEU A 70 -7.01 5.96 5.45
C LEU A 70 -6.86 7.37 6.04
N LYS A 71 -6.04 7.52 7.09
CA LYS A 71 -5.78 8.83 7.68
C LYS A 71 -4.98 9.74 6.74
N LEU A 72 -3.85 9.25 6.21
CA LEU A 72 -2.95 10.08 5.40
C LEU A 72 -3.53 10.38 4.01
N SER A 73 -4.39 9.52 3.45
CA SER A 73 -5.04 9.77 2.16
C SER A 73 -5.97 10.99 2.20
N THR A 74 -6.59 11.29 3.35
CA THR A 74 -7.43 12.48 3.55
C THR A 74 -6.59 13.75 3.53
N ASN A 75 -5.45 13.75 4.23
CA ASN A 75 -4.49 14.86 4.21
C ASN A 75 -3.94 15.07 2.80
N LEU A 76 -3.56 13.99 2.13
CA LEU A 76 -3.03 14.02 0.77
C LEU A 76 -4.06 14.57 -0.22
N ARG A 77 -5.34 14.16 -0.12
CA ARG A 77 -6.42 14.74 -0.94
C ARG A 77 -6.55 16.24 -0.71
N SER A 78 -6.55 16.68 0.55
CA SER A 78 -6.65 18.11 0.90
C SER A 78 -5.49 18.90 0.28
N ALA A 79 -4.26 18.38 0.36
CA ALA A 79 -3.09 18.98 -0.27
C ALA A 79 -3.24 19.07 -1.80
N ILE A 80 -3.77 18.02 -2.45
CA ILE A 80 -4.02 17.98 -3.91
C ILE A 80 -5.08 19.00 -4.32
N THR A 81 -6.23 19.03 -3.63
CA THR A 81 -7.30 20.00 -3.93
C THR A 81 -6.82 21.43 -3.74
N LYS A 82 -5.99 21.68 -2.73
CA LYS A 82 -5.39 22.99 -2.48
C LYS A 82 -4.41 23.41 -3.58
N CYS A 83 -3.56 22.52 -4.07
CA CYS A 83 -2.59 22.85 -5.13
C CYS A 83 -3.21 22.88 -6.54
N LEU A 84 -4.26 22.11 -6.79
CA LEU A 84 -5.01 22.03 -8.05
C LEU A 84 -6.43 22.56 -7.88
N ASN A 85 -6.53 23.84 -7.51
CA ASN A 85 -7.79 24.46 -7.12
C ASN A 85 -8.70 24.77 -8.32
N CYS A 86 -9.51 23.77 -8.69
CA CYS A 86 -10.51 23.88 -9.73
C CYS A 86 -11.71 24.74 -9.29
N GLU A 87 -12.09 24.71 -8.01
CA GLU A 87 -13.25 25.43 -7.47
C GLU A 87 -13.09 26.94 -7.63
N LYS A 88 -11.89 27.48 -7.41
CA LYS A 88 -11.56 28.88 -7.67
C LYS A 88 -11.93 29.29 -9.10
N ILE A 89 -11.51 28.52 -10.10
CA ILE A 89 -11.80 28.82 -11.51
C ILE A 89 -13.29 28.67 -11.82
N VAL A 90 -13.94 27.64 -11.26
CA VAL A 90 -15.39 27.44 -11.41
C VAL A 90 -16.16 28.63 -10.82
N ASN A 91 -15.76 29.15 -9.67
CA ASN A 91 -16.37 30.32 -9.04
C ASN A 91 -16.15 31.58 -9.89
N GLU A 92 -14.93 31.81 -10.40
CA GLU A 92 -14.63 32.91 -11.31
C GLU A 92 -15.47 32.88 -12.61
N LEU A 93 -15.70 31.68 -13.15
CA LEU A 93 -16.56 31.46 -14.31
C LEU A 93 -18.04 31.69 -14.00
N ARG A 94 -18.52 31.24 -12.84
CA ARG A 94 -19.91 31.39 -12.39
C ARG A 94 -20.27 32.83 -12.08
N GLU A 95 -19.38 33.55 -11.43
CA GLU A 95 -19.57 34.95 -11.02
C GLU A 95 -19.29 35.94 -12.16
N GLY A 96 -18.73 35.46 -13.28
CA GLY A 96 -18.39 36.30 -14.43
C GLY A 96 -17.20 37.23 -14.18
N THR A 97 -16.40 36.96 -13.14
CA THR A 97 -15.22 37.74 -12.76
C THR A 97 -13.97 37.33 -13.55
N ALA A 98 -14.02 36.20 -14.27
CA ALA A 98 -12.94 35.75 -15.15
C ALA A 98 -12.68 36.76 -16.29
N ALA A 99 -11.48 37.35 -16.32
CA ALA A 99 -11.07 38.32 -17.34
C ALA A 99 -11.16 37.77 -18.78
N ASN A 100 -10.83 36.49 -18.97
CA ASN A 100 -11.01 35.77 -20.23
C ASN A 100 -11.66 34.41 -19.97
N LYS A 101 -12.95 34.30 -20.31
CA LYS A 101 -13.74 33.07 -20.11
C LYS A 101 -13.14 31.87 -20.82
N ILE A 102 -12.68 32.02 -22.07
CA ILE A 102 -12.11 30.91 -22.86
C ILE A 102 -10.80 30.44 -22.21
N ALA A 103 -9.95 31.37 -21.78
CA ALA A 103 -8.72 31.03 -21.07
C ALA A 103 -9.01 30.30 -19.76
N ALA A 104 -9.98 30.76 -18.96
CA ALA A 104 -10.39 30.12 -17.72
C ALA A 104 -10.92 28.69 -17.94
N TRP A 105 -11.74 28.45 -18.99
CA TRP A 105 -12.18 27.11 -19.37
C TRP A 105 -11.02 26.19 -19.80
N ASN A 106 -10.04 26.71 -20.54
CA ASN A 106 -8.85 25.95 -20.91
C ASN A 106 -7.98 25.61 -19.67
N THR A 107 -7.84 26.54 -18.73
CA THR A 107 -7.15 26.23 -17.46
C THR A 107 -7.92 25.18 -16.67
N LEU A 108 -9.25 25.26 -16.59
CA LEU A 108 -10.08 24.28 -15.90
C LEU A 108 -9.99 22.89 -16.56
N LYS A 109 -9.92 22.81 -17.89
CA LYS A 109 -9.65 21.58 -18.65
C LYS A 109 -8.37 20.91 -18.15
N ASN A 110 -7.27 21.67 -18.12
CA ASN A 110 -5.96 21.15 -17.73
C ASN A 110 -5.96 20.72 -16.26
N LEU A 111 -6.54 21.53 -15.37
CA LEU A 111 -6.60 21.22 -13.94
C LEU A 111 -7.47 19.99 -13.64
N ALA A 112 -8.61 19.81 -14.28
CA ALA A 112 -9.49 18.66 -14.04
C ALA A 112 -8.81 17.32 -14.40
N ILE A 113 -8.11 17.29 -15.53
CA ILE A 113 -7.32 16.11 -15.96
C ILE A 113 -6.12 15.91 -15.02
N THR A 114 -5.42 16.99 -14.67
CA THR A 114 -4.27 16.94 -13.76
C THR A 114 -4.67 16.43 -12.37
N LYS A 115 -5.81 16.88 -11.84
CA LYS A 115 -6.30 16.52 -10.49
C LYS A 115 -6.62 15.04 -10.37
N SER A 116 -7.37 14.50 -11.32
CA SER A 116 -7.70 13.07 -11.38
C SER A 116 -6.45 12.19 -11.55
N ALA A 117 -5.53 12.55 -12.44
CA ALA A 117 -4.26 11.84 -12.59
C ALA A 117 -3.41 11.91 -11.31
N THR A 118 -3.29 13.09 -10.69
CA THR A 118 -2.49 13.28 -9.46
C THR A 118 -3.04 12.45 -8.31
N ILE A 119 -4.37 12.33 -8.15
CA ILE A 119 -4.98 11.43 -7.16
C ILE A 119 -4.55 9.97 -7.41
N ILE A 120 -4.66 9.49 -8.65
CA ILE A 120 -4.31 8.11 -8.98
C ILE A 120 -2.83 7.83 -8.67
N TYR A 121 -1.93 8.70 -9.10
CA TYR A 121 -0.49 8.57 -8.82
C TYR A 121 -0.19 8.64 -7.32
N SER A 122 -0.62 9.71 -6.66
CA SER A 122 -0.26 9.97 -5.26
C SER A 122 -0.81 8.91 -4.30
N TYR A 123 -2.04 8.42 -4.51
CA TYR A 123 -2.61 7.35 -3.67
C TYR A 123 -1.87 6.02 -3.87
N THR A 124 -1.53 5.69 -5.12
CA THR A 124 -0.76 4.47 -5.41
C THR A 124 0.60 4.51 -4.72
N MET A 125 1.31 5.65 -4.84
CA MET A 125 2.60 5.87 -4.18
C MET A 125 2.48 5.80 -2.66
N LEU A 126 1.46 6.45 -2.07
CA LEU A 126 1.22 6.44 -0.63
C LEU A 126 1.01 5.01 -0.10
N VAL A 127 0.13 4.23 -0.73
CA VAL A 127 -0.20 2.87 -0.27
C VAL A 127 1.01 1.95 -0.36
N ILE A 128 1.71 1.93 -1.50
CA ILE A 128 2.92 1.13 -1.69
C ILE A 128 3.98 1.50 -0.64
N THR A 129 4.20 2.80 -0.42
CA THR A 129 5.20 3.28 0.53
C THR A 129 4.86 2.88 1.96
N LEU A 130 3.61 3.07 2.39
CA LEU A 130 3.20 2.71 3.74
C LEU A 130 3.26 1.19 3.97
N ARG A 131 2.91 0.39 2.96
CA ARG A 131 3.08 -1.07 3.01
C ARG A 131 4.54 -1.43 3.20
N ILE A 132 5.46 -0.80 2.47
CA ILE A 132 6.91 -1.00 2.64
C ILE A 132 7.34 -0.57 4.05
N GLN A 133 7.06 0.67 4.44
CA GLN A 133 7.53 1.25 5.69
C GLN A 133 7.04 0.48 6.92
N LEU A 134 5.74 0.21 7.00
CA LEU A 134 5.17 -0.43 8.18
C LEU A 134 5.52 -1.91 8.27
N ASN A 135 5.72 -2.61 7.15
CA ASN A 135 6.13 -4.01 7.18
C ASN A 135 7.63 -4.19 7.44
N ILE A 136 8.51 -3.28 6.96
CA ILE A 136 9.90 -3.22 7.42
C ILE A 136 9.92 -3.02 8.93
N LEU A 137 9.27 -1.95 9.41
CA LEU A 137 9.29 -1.60 10.83
C LEU A 137 8.69 -2.72 11.68
N GLY A 138 7.57 -3.31 11.25
CA GLY A 138 6.94 -4.43 11.93
C GLY A 138 7.84 -5.68 12.00
N GLY A 139 8.62 -5.95 10.94
CA GLY A 139 9.61 -7.02 10.92
C GLY A 139 10.72 -6.80 11.95
N TYR A 140 11.30 -5.60 11.98
CA TYR A 140 12.30 -5.22 12.98
C TYR A 140 11.76 -5.28 14.41
N MET A 141 10.55 -4.78 14.66
CA MET A 141 9.92 -4.83 15.98
C MET A 141 9.71 -6.28 16.47
N LEU A 142 9.28 -7.18 15.57
CA LEU A 142 9.16 -8.60 15.91
C LEU A 142 10.53 -9.24 16.18
N LYS A 143 11.55 -8.89 15.38
CA LYS A 143 12.91 -9.37 15.57
C LYS A 143 13.48 -8.92 16.92
N ASP A 144 13.34 -7.64 17.25
CA ASP A 144 13.82 -7.04 18.49
C ASP A 144 13.13 -7.63 19.73
N SER A 145 11.86 -8.07 19.59
CA SER A 145 11.10 -8.74 20.65
C SER A 145 11.63 -10.13 21.02
N LYS A 146 12.41 -10.77 20.14
CA LYS A 146 13.03 -12.08 20.39
C LYS A 146 14.38 -11.98 21.09
N ILE A 147 14.98 -10.79 21.11
CA ILE A 147 16.29 -10.54 21.68
C ILE A 147 16.14 -10.26 23.19
N PRO A 148 16.82 -11.01 24.08
CA PRO A 148 16.84 -10.72 25.51
C PRO A 148 17.40 -9.32 25.79
N GLU A 149 16.81 -8.59 26.76
CA GLU A 149 17.20 -7.22 27.11
C GLU A 149 18.69 -7.07 27.50
N ASP A 150 19.32 -8.14 28.02
CA ASP A 150 20.72 -8.12 28.48
C ASP A 150 21.77 -8.43 27.37
N SER A 151 21.39 -8.45 26.10
CA SER A 151 22.31 -8.80 25.01
C SER A 151 23.11 -7.61 24.46
N VAL A 152 24.37 -7.84 24.09
CA VAL A 152 25.34 -6.82 23.58
C VAL A 152 24.91 -6.19 22.22
N GLN A 153 23.83 -6.69 21.60
CA GLN A 153 23.28 -6.18 20.34
C GLN A 153 22.30 -4.99 20.50
N ASP A 154 22.18 -4.43 21.70
CA ASP A 154 21.26 -3.33 22.04
C ASP A 154 21.47 -2.04 21.21
N HIS A 155 22.67 -1.84 20.64
CA HIS A 155 22.98 -0.66 19.82
C HIS A 155 22.31 -0.62 18.43
N ASP A 156 21.80 -1.74 17.92
CA ASP A 156 21.13 -1.83 16.60
C ASP A 156 19.59 -1.84 16.71
N ARG A 157 19.03 -1.76 17.92
CA ARG A 157 17.58 -1.73 18.16
C ARG A 157 16.95 -0.44 17.69
N ILE A 158 15.71 -0.54 17.20
CA ILE A 158 14.92 0.64 16.81
C ILE A 158 14.25 1.22 18.06
N ASP A 159 14.84 2.28 18.60
CA ASP A 159 14.26 3.06 19.68
C ASP A 159 13.02 3.86 19.22
N ASP A 160 12.28 4.40 20.18
CA ASP A 160 11.04 5.13 19.92
C ASP A 160 11.29 6.41 19.10
N GLU A 161 12.42 7.09 19.32
CA GLU A 161 12.79 8.29 18.55
C GLU A 161 13.06 7.96 17.07
N THR A 162 13.82 6.89 16.79
CA THR A 162 14.08 6.43 15.42
C THR A 162 12.79 5.99 14.74
N ARG A 163 11.89 5.32 15.49
CA ARG A 163 10.59 4.91 14.98
C ARG A 163 9.74 6.10 14.55
N GLU A 164 9.61 7.12 15.39
CA GLU A 164 8.84 8.32 15.07
C GLU A 164 9.41 9.06 13.85
N LYS A 165 10.74 9.22 13.79
CA LYS A 165 11.41 9.82 12.64
C LYS A 165 11.16 9.04 11.36
N TYR A 166 11.26 7.72 11.40
CA TYR A 166 11.03 6.86 10.23
C TYR A 166 9.57 6.93 9.75
N LEU A 167 8.60 6.90 10.66
CA LEU A 167 7.18 7.04 10.30
C LEU A 167 6.84 8.43 9.74
N SER A 168 7.66 9.44 10.02
CA SER A 168 7.47 10.80 9.51
C SER A 168 7.85 10.96 8.02
N LEU A 169 8.49 9.97 7.40
CA LEU A 169 8.96 10.03 6.00
C LEU A 169 7.87 10.46 5.02
N CYS A 170 6.65 9.91 5.14
CA CYS A 170 5.53 10.23 4.25
C CYS A 170 5.02 11.69 4.39
N SER A 171 5.49 12.46 5.38
CA SER A 171 5.14 13.88 5.55
C SER A 171 5.53 14.71 4.34
N TYR A 172 6.68 14.42 3.71
CA TYR A 172 7.14 15.15 2.54
C TYR A 172 6.21 14.93 1.33
N LEU A 173 5.69 13.71 1.14
CA LEU A 173 4.69 13.44 0.09
C LEU A 173 3.46 14.34 0.25
N MET A 174 2.98 14.54 1.47
CA MET A 174 1.78 15.36 1.76
C MET A 174 2.02 16.87 1.63
N ASP A 175 3.27 17.33 1.56
CA ASP A 175 3.62 18.75 1.43
C ASP A 175 4.23 19.06 0.06
N ASP A 176 5.57 19.05 -0.06
CA ASP A 176 6.24 19.43 -1.30
C ASP A 176 6.26 18.33 -2.37
N GLY A 177 6.24 17.06 -1.96
CA GLY A 177 6.21 15.91 -2.86
C GLY A 177 5.01 15.94 -3.80
N VAL A 178 3.82 16.19 -3.26
CA VAL A 178 2.59 16.29 -4.07
C VAL A 178 2.55 17.53 -4.95
N LYS A 179 3.11 18.67 -4.51
CA LYS A 179 3.24 19.87 -5.36
C LYS A 179 4.16 19.60 -6.55
N LYS A 180 5.28 18.91 -6.31
CA LYS A 180 6.24 18.50 -7.33
C LYS A 180 5.60 17.54 -8.34
N LEU A 181 4.86 16.54 -7.85
CA LEU A 181 4.12 15.59 -8.69
C LEU A 181 3.03 16.29 -9.52
N ALA A 182 2.20 17.12 -8.89
CA ALA A 182 1.14 17.86 -9.56
C ALA A 182 1.68 18.77 -10.66
N LYS A 183 2.78 19.48 -10.40
CA LYS A 183 3.43 20.34 -11.40
C LYS A 183 3.95 19.57 -12.61
N LEU A 184 4.57 18.41 -12.38
CA LEU A 184 5.03 17.53 -13.46
C LEU A 184 3.86 17.06 -14.32
N ILE A 185 2.81 16.54 -13.69
CA ILE A 185 1.61 16.05 -14.39
C ILE A 185 0.96 17.20 -15.17
N GLN A 186 0.82 18.37 -14.54
CA GLN A 186 0.22 19.55 -15.17
C GLN A 186 0.95 19.96 -16.45
N MET A 187 2.28 20.01 -16.40
CA MET A 187 3.11 20.33 -17.57
C MET A 187 2.83 19.36 -18.73
N ARG A 188 2.74 18.06 -18.45
CA ARG A 188 2.45 17.05 -19.48
C ARG A 188 1.02 17.11 -20.00
N VAL A 189 0.07 17.39 -19.12
CA VAL A 189 -1.34 17.58 -19.52
C VAL A 189 -1.48 18.80 -20.42
N GLU A 190 -0.80 19.91 -20.11
CA GLU A 190 -0.79 21.11 -20.95
C GLU A 190 -0.23 20.83 -22.36
N GLU A 191 0.87 20.08 -22.46
CA GLU A 191 1.44 19.65 -23.74
C GLU A 191 0.45 18.80 -24.55
N ILE A 192 -0.10 17.74 -23.93
CA ILE A 192 -0.99 16.77 -24.60
C ILE A 192 -2.32 17.41 -25.03
N THR A 193 -2.87 18.28 -24.17
CA THR A 193 -4.23 18.80 -24.38
C THR A 193 -4.28 20.12 -25.15
N SER A 194 -3.11 20.66 -25.54
CA SER A 194 -2.96 21.90 -26.31
C SER A 194 -3.66 21.84 -27.69
N THR A 195 -3.77 20.65 -28.27
CA THR A 195 -4.37 20.42 -29.59
C THR A 195 -5.89 20.34 -29.57
N TYR A 196 -6.51 20.17 -28.39
CA TYR A 196 -7.96 20.04 -28.24
C TYR A 196 -8.62 21.37 -27.87
N SER A 197 -9.53 21.82 -28.74
CA SER A 197 -10.41 22.96 -28.49
C SER A 197 -11.58 22.58 -27.57
N LEU A 198 -12.22 23.56 -26.94
CA LEU A 198 -13.37 23.34 -26.06
C LEU A 198 -14.61 22.79 -26.81
N SER A 199 -14.69 23.04 -28.13
CA SER A 199 -15.78 22.60 -29.00
C SER A 199 -15.56 21.23 -29.63
N ASP A 200 -14.34 20.69 -29.56
CA ASP A 200 -14.02 19.40 -30.16
C ASP A 200 -14.85 18.29 -29.51
N LYS A 201 -15.35 17.38 -30.34
CA LYS A 201 -16.10 16.22 -29.86
C LYS A 201 -15.14 15.06 -29.67
N LEU A 202 -15.04 14.57 -28.45
CA LEU A 202 -14.21 13.43 -28.09
C LEU A 202 -15.10 12.23 -27.78
N HIS A 203 -14.67 11.05 -28.22
CA HIS A 203 -15.20 9.77 -27.75
C HIS A 203 -14.51 9.40 -26.44
N LEU A 204 -15.06 8.44 -25.71
CA LEU A 204 -14.44 7.91 -24.49
C LEU A 204 -13.00 7.38 -24.75
N ARG A 205 -12.78 6.78 -25.93
CA ARG A 205 -11.46 6.30 -26.35
C ARG A 205 -10.44 7.44 -26.47
N ASP A 206 -10.86 8.61 -26.92
CA ASP A 206 -9.97 9.77 -27.05
C ASP A 206 -9.54 10.25 -25.65
N VAL A 207 -10.47 10.25 -24.68
CA VAL A 207 -10.15 10.54 -23.26
C VAL A 207 -9.19 9.49 -22.69
N GLN A 208 -9.41 8.21 -22.97
CA GLN A 208 -8.47 7.14 -22.59
C GLN A 208 -7.08 7.35 -23.21
N HIS A 209 -7.01 7.75 -24.48
CA HIS A 209 -5.74 8.06 -25.14
C HIS A 209 -5.02 9.25 -24.51
N ILE A 210 -5.73 10.26 -24.00
CA ILE A 210 -5.12 11.38 -23.25
C ILE A 210 -4.40 10.86 -22.00
N TYR A 211 -5.04 10.01 -21.19
CA TYR A 211 -4.40 9.44 -19.99
C TYR A 211 -3.28 8.45 -20.35
N TRP A 212 -3.43 7.67 -21.40
CA TRP A 212 -2.35 6.80 -21.87
C TRP A 212 -1.14 7.60 -22.35
N ALA A 213 -1.34 8.63 -23.16
CA ALA A 213 -0.30 9.56 -23.60
C ALA A 213 0.36 10.23 -22.39
N LEU A 214 -0.41 10.59 -21.35
CA LEU A 214 0.12 11.15 -20.12
C LEU A 214 1.11 10.18 -19.44
N THR A 215 0.72 8.91 -19.26
CA THR A 215 1.61 7.90 -18.69
C THR A 215 2.88 7.71 -19.53
N SER A 216 2.74 7.67 -20.86
CA SER A 216 3.87 7.50 -21.77
C SER A 216 4.84 8.68 -21.73
N THR A 217 4.34 9.91 -21.72
CA THR A 217 5.16 11.12 -21.72
C THR A 217 5.86 11.32 -20.38
N ILE A 218 5.21 10.96 -19.27
CA ILE A 218 5.84 10.96 -17.94
C ILE A 218 7.00 9.95 -17.90
N SER A 219 6.77 8.72 -18.35
CA SER A 219 7.80 7.67 -18.34
C SER A 219 8.94 7.89 -19.34
N ALA A 220 8.77 8.75 -20.34
CA ALA A 220 9.82 9.10 -21.29
C ALA A 220 10.97 9.92 -20.65
N VAL A 221 10.70 10.65 -19.57
CA VAL A 221 11.72 11.45 -18.86
C VAL A 221 12.11 10.72 -17.59
N GLU A 222 13.05 9.78 -17.72
CA GLU A 222 13.39 8.84 -16.64
C GLU A 222 13.69 9.52 -15.30
N LYS A 223 14.39 10.65 -15.25
CA LYS A 223 14.76 11.34 -14.00
C LYS A 223 13.58 11.94 -13.23
N GLN A 224 12.44 12.15 -13.90
CA GLN A 224 11.23 12.71 -13.31
C GLN A 224 10.10 11.70 -13.28
N ASP A 225 10.34 10.44 -13.68
CA ASP A 225 9.31 9.42 -13.63
C ASP A 225 9.02 9.07 -12.15
N PRO A 226 7.79 9.32 -11.65
CA PRO A 226 7.41 9.01 -10.28
C PRO A 226 7.37 7.50 -9.99
N VAL A 227 7.31 6.65 -11.02
CA VAL A 227 7.44 5.20 -10.85
C VAL A 227 8.89 4.82 -10.58
N LYS A 228 9.81 5.28 -11.44
CA LYS A 228 11.24 4.94 -11.33
C LYS A 228 11.95 5.68 -10.19
N ASN A 229 11.49 6.86 -9.81
CA ASN A 229 12.11 7.71 -8.77
C ASN A 229 11.10 8.07 -7.68
N SER A 230 10.30 7.10 -7.25
CA SER A 230 9.24 7.29 -6.26
C SER A 230 9.77 7.95 -4.97
N ALA A 231 10.95 7.54 -4.51
CA ALA A 231 11.64 8.10 -3.35
C ALA A 231 11.80 9.62 -3.41
N ALA A 232 12.07 10.20 -4.60
CA ALA A 232 12.26 11.64 -4.78
C ALA A 232 10.98 12.48 -4.64
N TYR A 233 9.82 11.84 -4.52
CA TYR A 233 8.52 12.46 -4.23
C TYR A 233 8.02 12.13 -2.83
N ILE A 234 8.56 11.08 -2.20
CA ILE A 234 8.14 10.58 -0.90
C ILE A 234 9.02 11.13 0.21
N ILE A 235 10.34 11.20 -0.02
CA ILE A 235 11.35 11.49 0.98
C ILE A 235 12.12 12.75 0.56
N SER A 236 12.27 13.70 1.50
CA SER A 236 13.13 14.87 1.28
C SER A 236 14.61 14.48 1.29
N SER A 237 15.38 14.97 0.32
CA SER A 237 16.85 14.79 0.31
C SER A 237 17.50 15.37 1.58
N GLU A 238 16.94 16.45 2.14
CA GLU A 238 17.42 17.05 3.40
C GLU A 238 17.20 16.10 4.58
N PHE A 239 16.09 15.36 4.59
CA PHE A 239 15.81 14.38 5.64
C PHE A 239 16.87 13.26 5.63
N ILE A 240 17.24 12.78 4.45
CA ILE A 240 18.28 11.75 4.27
C ILE A 240 19.62 12.27 4.81
N MET A 241 20.02 13.47 4.38
CA MET A 241 21.29 14.07 4.78
C MET A 241 21.38 14.30 6.30
N ASN A 242 20.31 14.80 6.91
CA ASN A 242 20.29 15.14 8.34
C ASN A 242 20.29 13.91 9.26
N ASN A 243 19.86 12.75 8.76
CA ASN A 243 19.70 11.55 9.58
C ASN A 243 20.71 10.43 9.28
N HIS A 244 21.64 10.65 8.34
CA HIS A 244 22.67 9.67 7.98
C HIS A 244 23.63 9.33 9.14
N SER A 245 23.74 10.18 10.16
CA SER A 245 24.56 9.92 11.35
C SER A 245 23.92 8.92 12.33
N ASN A 246 22.59 8.78 12.32
CA ASN A 246 21.88 7.78 13.11
C ASN A 246 21.92 6.43 12.37
N LYS A 247 22.76 5.50 12.86
CA LYS A 247 23.01 4.21 12.21
C LYS A 247 21.75 3.34 12.05
N PRO A 248 20.95 3.08 13.11
CA PRO A 248 19.68 2.37 12.97
C PRO A 248 18.73 3.00 11.94
N LEU A 249 18.56 4.32 11.98
CA LEU A 249 17.68 5.03 11.05
C LEU A 249 18.19 4.98 9.61
N SER A 250 19.48 5.20 9.40
CA SER A 250 20.10 5.12 8.07
C SER A 250 19.92 3.74 7.46
N LYS A 251 20.10 2.68 8.27
CA LYS A 251 19.95 1.28 7.80
C LYS A 251 18.54 0.99 7.29
N ILE A 252 17.49 1.35 8.04
CA ILE A 252 16.11 1.13 7.61
C ILE A 252 15.70 2.04 6.46
N LEU A 253 16.28 3.25 6.39
CA LEU A 253 16.08 4.18 5.29
C LEU A 253 16.67 3.62 4.00
N ASP A 254 17.91 3.16 4.01
CA ASP A 254 18.59 2.57 2.85
C ASP A 254 17.81 1.36 2.32
N GLN A 255 17.36 0.48 3.22
CA GLN A 255 16.50 -0.66 2.86
C GLN A 255 15.16 -0.24 2.25
N THR A 256 14.59 0.88 2.72
CA THR A 256 13.36 1.43 2.15
C THR A 256 13.60 1.98 0.76
N LEU A 257 14.72 2.69 0.54
CA LEU A 257 15.11 3.22 -0.75
C LEU A 257 15.37 2.09 -1.75
N ASP A 258 16.10 1.06 -1.36
CA ASP A 258 16.38 -0.12 -2.19
C ASP A 258 15.08 -0.81 -2.65
N LEU A 259 14.09 -0.95 -1.77
CA LEU A 259 12.79 -1.52 -2.13
C LEU A 259 11.96 -0.59 -3.02
N LEU A 260 11.95 0.72 -2.74
CA LEU A 260 11.23 1.71 -3.57
C LEU A 260 11.80 1.80 -4.98
N GLU A 261 13.09 1.52 -5.16
CA GLU A 261 13.78 1.49 -6.45
C GLU A 261 13.75 0.10 -7.12
N SER A 262 13.25 -0.93 -6.42
CA SER A 262 13.20 -2.30 -6.95
C SER A 262 12.26 -2.44 -8.16
N GLN A 263 12.64 -3.31 -9.11
CA GLN A 263 11.84 -3.56 -10.31
C GLN A 263 10.44 -4.10 -9.97
N GLU A 264 10.32 -4.94 -8.94
CA GLU A 264 9.04 -5.49 -8.48
C GLU A 264 8.09 -4.37 -8.05
N VAL A 265 8.56 -3.40 -7.25
CA VAL A 265 7.76 -2.26 -6.81
C VAL A 265 7.41 -1.33 -7.97
N GLN A 266 8.34 -1.12 -8.91
CA GLN A 266 8.08 -0.31 -10.11
C GLN A 266 6.98 -0.94 -10.98
N ASP A 267 7.07 -2.25 -11.25
CA ASP A 267 6.07 -2.97 -12.07
C ASP A 267 4.71 -2.99 -11.38
N LEU A 268 4.69 -3.24 -10.07
CA LEU A 268 3.48 -3.20 -9.26
C LEU A 268 2.83 -1.81 -9.28
N MET A 269 3.62 -0.75 -9.16
CA MET A 269 3.14 0.62 -9.26
C MET A 269 2.54 0.88 -10.65
N GLN A 270 3.23 0.51 -11.73
CA GLN A 270 2.70 0.69 -13.10
C GLN A 270 1.36 -0.04 -13.31
N ASN A 271 1.26 -1.28 -12.84
CA ASN A 271 0.03 -2.07 -12.98
C ASN A 271 -1.14 -1.45 -12.19
N ASN A 272 -0.88 -0.96 -10.98
CA ASN A 272 -1.89 -0.25 -10.20
C ASN A 272 -2.28 1.08 -10.87
N LEU A 273 -1.33 1.86 -11.41
CA LEU A 273 -1.65 3.10 -12.14
C LEU A 273 -2.53 2.82 -13.36
N ARG A 274 -2.21 1.81 -14.18
CA ARG A 274 -3.05 1.39 -15.31
C ARG A 274 -4.46 1.02 -14.85
N SER A 275 -4.57 0.29 -13.76
CA SER A 275 -5.85 -0.12 -13.16
C SER A 275 -6.65 1.08 -12.63
N GLY A 276 -5.98 2.08 -12.05
CA GLY A 276 -6.59 3.33 -11.59
C GLY A 276 -7.10 4.18 -12.75
N PHE A 277 -6.36 4.27 -13.85
CA PHE A 277 -6.86 4.95 -15.06
C PHE A 277 -8.00 4.18 -15.73
N ALA A 278 -7.96 2.84 -15.74
CA ALA A 278 -9.09 2.04 -16.22
C ALA A 278 -10.35 2.32 -15.38
N LEU A 279 -10.25 2.34 -14.04
CA LEU A 279 -11.35 2.73 -13.16
C LEU A 279 -11.91 4.12 -13.51
N LEU A 280 -11.02 5.10 -13.75
CA LEU A 280 -11.47 6.44 -14.13
C LEU A 280 -12.25 6.41 -15.45
N ILE A 281 -11.75 5.72 -16.47
CA ILE A 281 -12.43 5.60 -17.76
C ILE A 281 -13.78 4.88 -17.62
N ASP A 282 -13.85 3.81 -16.82
CA ASP A 282 -15.09 3.10 -16.52
C ASP A 282 -16.13 4.04 -15.91
N ARG A 283 -15.74 4.89 -14.96
CA ARG A 283 -16.62 5.89 -14.34
C ARG A 283 -17.06 6.97 -15.32
N LEU A 284 -16.17 7.44 -16.18
CA LEU A 284 -16.53 8.41 -17.21
C LEU A 284 -17.51 7.83 -18.23
N SER A 285 -17.44 6.53 -18.49
CA SER A 285 -18.30 5.84 -19.45
C SER A 285 -19.79 6.00 -19.17
N GLU A 286 -20.19 6.07 -17.89
CA GLU A 286 -21.58 6.25 -17.46
C GLU A 286 -22.18 7.55 -18.02
N TYR A 287 -21.38 8.62 -18.12
CA TYR A 287 -21.81 9.92 -18.63
C TYR A 287 -21.88 9.99 -20.16
N PHE A 288 -21.17 9.10 -20.85
CA PHE A 288 -21.28 8.97 -22.31
C PHE A 288 -22.54 8.18 -22.71
N ASN A 289 -23.13 7.40 -21.82
CA ASN A 289 -24.34 6.63 -22.11
C ASN A 289 -25.63 7.47 -22.02
N GLY A 290 -25.63 8.56 -21.24
CA GLY A 290 -26.83 9.32 -20.87
C GLY A 290 -27.34 10.37 -21.87
N GLU A 291 -26.69 10.59 -23.02
CA GLU A 291 -27.17 11.58 -24.01
C GLU A 291 -28.34 11.08 -24.90
N ASN A 292 -28.84 9.86 -24.70
CA ASN A 292 -29.96 9.26 -25.46
C ASN A 292 -31.35 9.41 -24.82
N ASP A 293 -31.53 10.24 -23.78
CA ASP A 293 -32.82 10.34 -23.10
C ASP A 293 -33.77 11.32 -23.83
N GLY A 294 -34.49 10.77 -24.81
CA GLY A 294 -35.53 11.48 -25.56
C GLY A 294 -36.41 10.60 -26.47
N THR A 295 -36.06 9.34 -26.70
CA THR A 295 -36.92 8.42 -27.46
C THR A 295 -36.95 7.04 -26.81
N ASN A 296 -38.17 6.64 -26.43
CA ASN A 296 -38.59 5.33 -25.96
C ASN A 296 -37.80 4.12 -26.52
N GLN A 297 -37.76 3.06 -25.69
CA GLN A 297 -37.67 1.62 -25.97
C GLN A 297 -36.37 0.90 -25.59
N ASP A 298 -36.55 -0.07 -24.68
CA ASP A 298 -36.08 -1.45 -24.75
C ASP A 298 -34.64 -1.70 -25.22
N ASN A 299 -33.76 -2.05 -24.28
CA ASN A 299 -32.58 -2.92 -24.48
C ASN A 299 -31.80 -2.72 -25.79
N VAL A 300 -31.61 -1.48 -26.25
CA VAL A 300 -30.70 -1.19 -27.37
C VAL A 300 -29.29 -1.10 -26.79
N PHE A 301 -28.44 -2.05 -27.13
CA PHE A 301 -27.01 -1.99 -26.85
C PHE A 301 -26.42 -0.72 -27.46
N VAL A 302 -26.16 0.29 -26.63
CA VAL A 302 -25.50 1.54 -27.06
C VAL A 302 -24.03 1.23 -27.29
N ASN A 303 -23.57 1.33 -28.54
CA ASN A 303 -22.15 1.21 -28.84
C ASN A 303 -21.41 2.44 -28.30
N LEU A 304 -20.70 2.30 -27.17
CA LEU A 304 -19.93 3.38 -26.54
C LEU A 304 -18.92 4.05 -27.49
N ASN A 305 -18.48 3.35 -28.54
CA ASN A 305 -17.55 3.92 -29.52
C ASN A 305 -18.23 4.90 -30.50
N ALA A 306 -19.57 5.00 -30.50
CA ALA A 306 -20.32 5.90 -31.39
C ALA A 306 -20.74 7.21 -30.71
N VAL A 307 -20.62 7.32 -29.38
CA VAL A 307 -21.02 8.52 -28.64
C VAL A 307 -19.83 9.44 -28.43
N SER A 308 -19.98 10.69 -28.84
CA SER A 308 -18.95 11.73 -28.72
C SER A 308 -19.52 12.93 -27.97
N MET A 309 -18.75 13.49 -27.04
CA MET A 309 -19.15 14.63 -26.22
C MET A 309 -18.19 15.82 -26.44
N PRO A 310 -18.69 17.07 -26.50
CA PRO A 310 -17.82 18.25 -26.55
C PRO A 310 -16.91 18.32 -25.32
N VAL A 311 -15.63 18.69 -25.50
CA VAL A 311 -14.66 18.84 -24.40
C VAL A 311 -15.22 19.70 -23.26
N ALA A 312 -15.89 20.81 -23.56
CA ALA A 312 -16.50 21.68 -22.56
C ALA A 312 -17.49 20.97 -21.61
N LYS A 313 -18.18 19.91 -22.07
CA LYS A 313 -19.06 19.09 -21.22
C LYS A 313 -18.30 18.00 -20.45
N ILE A 314 -17.17 17.51 -20.97
CA ILE A 314 -16.32 16.52 -20.30
C ILE A 314 -15.61 17.14 -19.09
N ILE A 315 -15.20 18.40 -19.17
CA ILE A 315 -14.51 19.13 -18.09
C ILE A 315 -15.24 19.04 -16.73
N PRO A 316 -16.53 19.41 -16.61
CA PRO A 316 -17.23 19.32 -15.32
C PRO A 316 -17.40 17.87 -14.85
N ILE A 317 -17.53 16.89 -15.75
CA ILE A 317 -17.60 15.46 -15.39
C ILE A 317 -16.27 15.01 -14.77
N LEU A 318 -15.15 15.34 -15.41
CA LEU A 318 -13.80 15.06 -14.90
C LEU A 318 -13.53 15.75 -13.56
N ASN A 319 -13.87 17.04 -13.45
CA ASN A 319 -13.73 17.79 -12.21
C ASN A 319 -14.60 17.16 -11.10
N GLY A 320 -15.79 16.68 -11.44
CA GLY A 320 -16.71 15.98 -10.54
C GLY A 320 -16.21 14.62 -10.04
N GLN A 321 -15.20 14.02 -10.68
CA GLN A 321 -14.61 12.76 -10.18
C GLN A 321 -13.82 12.96 -8.88
N VAL A 322 -13.29 14.17 -8.65
CA VAL A 322 -12.55 14.53 -7.44
C VAL A 322 -13.13 15.84 -6.88
N PRO A 323 -14.29 15.81 -6.23
CA PRO A 323 -14.91 17.01 -5.67
C PRO A 323 -14.05 17.63 -4.57
N GLU A 324 -14.25 18.90 -4.23
CA GLU A 324 -13.56 19.56 -3.12
C GLU A 324 -13.85 18.81 -1.80
N ASN A 325 -15.13 18.65 -1.49
CA ASN A 325 -15.62 17.85 -0.38
C ASN A 325 -15.76 16.38 -0.80
N PRO A 326 -15.22 15.42 -0.03
CA PRO A 326 -15.39 14.00 -0.32
C PRO A 326 -16.87 13.61 -0.42
N THR A 327 -17.22 12.87 -1.47
CA THR A 327 -18.56 12.30 -1.63
C THR A 327 -18.48 10.78 -1.65
N PRO A 328 -19.51 10.06 -1.17
CA PRO A 328 -19.56 8.61 -1.27
C PRO A 328 -19.40 8.16 -2.74
N GLY A 329 -18.45 7.25 -2.99
CA GLY A 329 -18.21 6.72 -4.32
C GLY A 329 -17.57 7.73 -5.28
N ASP A 330 -16.80 8.70 -4.80
CA ASP A 330 -15.92 9.48 -5.66
C ASP A 330 -14.66 8.69 -6.08
N LEU A 331 -13.95 9.17 -7.10
CA LEU A 331 -12.77 8.48 -7.64
C LEU A 331 -11.73 8.19 -6.57
N SER A 332 -11.47 9.13 -5.67
CA SER A 332 -10.47 8.94 -4.62
C SER A 332 -10.85 7.81 -3.67
N SER A 333 -12.11 7.77 -3.23
CA SER A 333 -12.61 6.74 -2.31
C SER A 333 -12.58 5.34 -2.93
N ASP A 334 -13.10 5.20 -4.15
CA ASP A 334 -13.11 3.92 -4.87
C ASP A 334 -11.70 3.44 -5.19
N TRP A 335 -10.83 4.36 -5.63
CA TRP A 335 -9.45 4.02 -5.95
C TRP A 335 -8.68 3.57 -4.71
N LEU A 336 -8.83 4.30 -3.59
CA LEU A 336 -8.23 3.92 -2.32
C LEU A 336 -8.71 2.55 -1.84
N GLN A 337 -10.01 2.27 -1.98
CA GLN A 337 -10.57 0.97 -1.63
C GLN A 337 -9.98 -0.16 -2.48
N ARG A 338 -9.84 0.04 -3.80
CA ARG A 338 -9.19 -0.96 -4.67
C ARG A 338 -7.73 -1.22 -4.29
N LEU A 339 -6.98 -0.17 -3.95
CA LEU A 339 -5.60 -0.30 -3.47
C LEU A 339 -5.52 -1.07 -2.14
N LEU A 340 -6.37 -0.76 -1.16
CA LEU A 340 -6.39 -1.44 0.14
C LEU A 340 -6.77 -2.93 0.02
N LEU A 341 -7.66 -3.26 -0.91
CA LEU A 341 -8.12 -4.63 -1.15
C LEU A 341 -7.22 -5.42 -2.11
N SER A 342 -6.23 -4.79 -2.73
CA SER A 342 -5.34 -5.45 -3.69
C SER A 342 -4.52 -6.57 -3.03
N GLU A 343 -4.71 -7.80 -3.51
CA GLU A 343 -3.97 -8.96 -3.02
C GLU A 343 -2.48 -8.87 -3.37
N GLU A 344 -2.12 -8.24 -4.49
CA GLU A 344 -0.72 -8.02 -4.88
C GLU A 344 0.00 -7.07 -3.90
N LEU A 345 -0.68 -6.00 -3.46
CA LEU A 345 -0.12 -5.05 -2.48
C LEU A 345 -0.03 -5.66 -1.08
N LYS A 346 -0.96 -6.54 -0.70
CA LYS A 346 -0.88 -7.31 0.55
C LYS A 346 0.25 -8.34 0.50
N ALA A 347 0.44 -9.01 -0.64
CA ALA A 347 1.52 -9.96 -0.86
C ALA A 347 2.89 -9.27 -0.75
N LEU A 348 3.05 -8.07 -1.33
CA LEU A 348 4.24 -7.25 -1.13
C LEU A 348 4.52 -7.02 0.37
N GLY A 349 3.51 -6.58 1.12
CA GLY A 349 3.63 -6.36 2.57
C GLY A 349 4.04 -7.63 3.33
N ALA A 350 3.43 -8.77 3.01
CA ALA A 350 3.78 -10.07 3.60
C ALA A 350 5.22 -10.50 3.30
N ASN A 351 5.66 -10.37 2.04
CA ASN A 351 7.01 -10.73 1.61
C ASN A 351 8.07 -9.86 2.31
N ILE A 352 7.83 -8.55 2.40
CA ILE A 352 8.70 -7.62 3.11
C ILE A 352 8.74 -7.98 4.59
N TYR A 353 7.58 -8.09 5.24
CA TYR A 353 7.50 -8.42 6.65
C TYR A 353 8.25 -9.73 6.96
N GLU A 354 8.08 -10.73 6.11
CA GLU A 354 8.79 -11.99 6.23
C GLU A 354 10.31 -11.84 6.07
N ALA A 355 10.78 -11.06 5.09
CA ALA A 355 12.21 -10.83 4.87
C ALA A 355 12.89 -10.13 6.07
N PHE A 356 12.22 -9.20 6.73
CA PHE A 356 12.79 -8.42 7.83
C PHE A 356 12.56 -9.00 9.23
N CYS A 357 11.78 -10.08 9.36
CA CYS A 357 11.50 -10.72 10.67
C CYS A 357 12.52 -11.78 11.11
N TYR A 358 13.52 -12.08 10.27
CA TYR A 358 14.57 -13.08 10.50
C TYR A 358 15.89 -12.50 10.98
#